data_AF-A0A068YPC7-F1
#
_entry.id   AF-A0A068YPC7-F1
#
_cell.length_a   1.000
_cell.length_b   1.000
_cell.length_c   1.000
_cell.angle_alpha   90.00
_cell.angle_beta   90.00
_cell.angle_gamma   90.00
#
_symmetry.space_group_name_H-M   'P 1'
#
loop_
_entity.id
_entity.type
_entity.pdbx_description
1 polymer ?
#
loop_
_entity_poly.entity_id
_entity_poly.type
_entity_poly.pdbx_seq_one_letter_code
_entity_poly.pdbx_strand_id
1 'polypeptide(L)'
;MSKLDRITRHFDQVVDVRVILAVDNMTEKEKRQRAECNVHVKGRDLFAESSHADLYAAVDELADKLDRQVGRYKAKAQDHGHACAKRSET
;
A
#
# COMPACT_ATOMS: atom_id res chain seq x y z
N MET A 1 17.02 0.01 9.43
CA MET A 1 15.74 0.70 9.17
C MET A 1 14.80 -0.27 8.49
N SER A 2 13.65 -0.56 9.11
CA SER A 2 12.69 -1.53 8.58
C SER A 2 11.94 -0.93 7.38
N LYS A 3 11.78 -1.64 6.25
CA LYS A 3 11.01 -1.13 5.10
C LYS A 3 9.56 -0.73 5.49
N LEU A 4 9.00 -1.47 6.45
CA LEU A 4 7.68 -1.23 7.06
C LEU A 4 7.54 0.10 7.85
N ASP A 5 8.65 0.78 8.19
CA ASP A 5 8.68 2.07 8.91
C ASP A 5 8.59 3.30 7.97
N ARG A 6 8.70 3.08 6.65
CA ARG A 6 8.26 4.05 5.62
C ARG A 6 6.76 3.91 5.32
N ILE A 7 6.28 2.66 5.35
CA ILE A 7 4.89 2.36 5.71
C ILE A 7 4.66 2.83 7.17
N THR A 8 3.42 2.98 7.62
CA THR A 8 3.02 3.70 8.86
C THR A 8 3.31 5.21 8.80
N ARG A 9 4.56 5.68 8.62
CA ARG A 9 4.88 7.13 8.58
C ARG A 9 4.20 7.90 7.46
N HIS A 10 4.09 7.34 6.26
CA HIS A 10 3.34 8.00 5.17
C HIS A 10 1.80 7.86 5.33
N PHE A 11 1.36 7.07 6.30
CA PHE A 11 0.08 6.38 6.39
C PHE A 11 -0.72 6.83 7.63
N ASP A 12 -0.75 8.14 7.87
CA ASP A 12 -1.39 8.84 9.00
C ASP A 12 -2.89 8.53 9.24
N GLN A 13 -3.58 7.92 8.27
CA GLN A 13 -4.99 7.50 8.34
C GLN A 13 -5.21 5.99 8.19
N VAL A 14 -4.17 5.18 8.36
CA VAL A 14 -4.30 3.71 8.36
C VAL A 14 -4.85 3.22 9.70
N VAL A 15 -5.82 2.34 9.60
CA VAL A 15 -6.50 1.69 10.73
C VAL A 15 -5.85 0.34 11.05
N ASP A 16 -5.46 -0.43 10.02
CA ASP A 16 -4.78 -1.71 10.17
C ASP A 16 -3.86 -2.00 8.96
N VAL A 17 -2.76 -2.73 9.20
CA VAL A 17 -1.88 -3.27 8.16
C VAL A 17 -1.62 -4.75 8.43
N ARG A 18 -2.12 -5.62 7.55
CA ARG A 18 -1.82 -7.05 7.55
C ARG A 18 -0.92 -7.38 6.38
N VAL A 19 0.33 -7.73 6.68
CA VAL A 19 1.28 -8.31 5.71
C VAL A 19 1.31 -9.83 5.88
N ILE A 20 1.15 -10.56 4.78
CA ILE A 20 1.29 -12.02 4.72
C ILE A 20 2.45 -12.31 3.77
N LEU A 21 3.44 -13.07 4.24
CA LEU A 21 4.53 -13.56 3.41
C LEU A 21 4.42 -15.07 3.33
N ALA A 22 4.21 -15.58 2.13
CA ALA A 22 4.10 -17.00 1.84
C ALA A 22 5.31 -17.45 1.01
N VAL A 23 5.93 -18.55 1.44
CA VAL A 23 6.98 -19.23 0.67
C VAL A 23 6.39 -20.52 0.14
N ASP A 24 6.02 -20.50 -1.12
CA ASP A 24 5.40 -21.64 -1.76
C ASP A 24 6.45 -22.72 -2.09
N ASN A 25 6.02 -23.96 -2.29
CA ASN A 25 6.91 -25.04 -2.75
C ASN A 25 6.71 -25.34 -4.24
N MET A 26 6.38 -24.29 -5.01
CA MET A 26 6.22 -24.38 -6.45
C MET A 26 7.55 -24.66 -7.16
N THR A 27 7.48 -25.49 -8.21
CA THR A 27 8.60 -25.86 -9.08
C THR A 27 9.22 -24.66 -9.80
N GLU A 28 8.43 -23.61 -10.06
CA GLU A 28 8.90 -22.34 -10.62
C GLU A 28 9.60 -21.49 -9.54
N LYS A 29 10.93 -21.55 -9.51
CA LYS A 29 11.76 -20.80 -8.53
C LYS A 29 11.48 -19.29 -8.49
N GLU A 30 11.05 -18.71 -9.61
CA GLU A 30 10.89 -17.26 -9.79
C GLU A 30 9.61 -16.67 -9.19
N LYS A 31 8.64 -17.50 -8.79
CA LYS A 31 7.39 -17.07 -8.13
C LYS A 31 7.26 -17.59 -6.70
N ARG A 32 8.36 -18.11 -6.13
CA ARG A 32 8.35 -18.85 -4.88
C ARG A 32 8.06 -17.97 -3.65
N GLN A 33 8.48 -16.71 -3.67
CA GLN A 33 8.24 -15.76 -2.60
C GLN A 33 7.01 -14.92 -2.98
N ARG A 34 5.87 -15.14 -2.32
CA ARG A 34 4.67 -14.34 -2.48
C ARG A 34 4.53 -13.43 -1.27
N ALA A 35 4.30 -12.14 -1.50
CA ALA A 35 4.08 -11.17 -0.44
C ALA A 35 2.80 -10.39 -0.74
N GLU A 36 1.85 -10.50 0.18
CA GLU A 36 0.54 -9.88 0.15
C GLU A 36 0.43 -8.85 1.27
N CYS A 37 -0.24 -7.74 1.01
CA CYS A 37 -0.55 -6.75 2.03
C CYS A 37 -1.97 -6.23 1.86
N ASN A 38 -2.70 -6.24 2.96
CA ASN A 38 -4.00 -5.59 3.07
C ASN A 38 -3.87 -4.42 4.07
N VAL A 39 -4.26 -3.23 3.63
CA VAL A 39 -4.22 -2.00 4.40
C VAL A 39 -5.64 -1.45 4.51
N HIS A 40 -6.18 -1.43 5.73
CA HIS A 40 -7.48 -0.84 6.00
C HIS A 40 -7.28 0.67 6.22
N VAL A 41 -7.87 1.51 5.35
CA VAL A 41 -7.97 2.96 5.53
C VAL A 41 -9.40 3.36 5.80
N LYS A 42 -9.61 4.55 6.35
CA LYS A 42 -10.94 5.03 6.74
C LYS A 42 -11.90 5.05 5.53
N GLY A 43 -12.85 4.12 5.52
CA GLY A 43 -13.86 3.97 4.47
C GLY A 43 -13.40 3.22 3.21
N ARG A 44 -12.24 2.56 3.20
CA ARG A 44 -11.80 1.71 2.07
C ARG A 44 -10.69 0.72 2.43
N ASP A 45 -10.77 -0.48 1.88
CA ASP A 45 -9.66 -1.45 1.88
C ASP A 45 -8.74 -1.26 0.66
N LEU A 46 -7.44 -1.38 0.89
CA LEU A 46 -6.40 -1.35 -0.13
C LEU A 46 -5.65 -2.68 -0.10
N PHE A 47 -5.62 -3.37 -1.24
CA PHE A 47 -4.96 -4.67 -1.39
C PHE A 47 -3.84 -4.58 -2.41
N ALA A 48 -2.67 -5.13 -2.05
CA ALA A 48 -1.54 -5.28 -2.95
C ALA A 48 -0.93 -6.67 -2.81
N GLU A 49 -0.44 -7.20 -3.92
CA GLU A 49 0.28 -8.46 -3.99
C GLU A 49 1.51 -8.31 -4.90
N SER A 50 2.56 -9.04 -4.56
CA SER A 50 3.77 -9.24 -5.34
C SER A 50 4.18 -10.71 -5.29
N SER A 51 4.94 -11.15 -6.29
CA SER A 51 5.56 -12.47 -6.32
C SER A 51 6.91 -12.36 -7.00
N HIS A 52 7.96 -12.91 -6.39
CA HIS A 52 9.32 -12.76 -6.90
C HIS A 52 10.21 -13.95 -6.53
N ALA A 53 11.35 -14.04 -7.20
CA ALA A 53 12.41 -15.01 -6.89
C ALA A 53 13.09 -14.72 -5.54
N ASP A 54 13.04 -13.46 -5.09
CA ASP A 54 13.74 -12.93 -3.93
C ASP A 54 12.75 -12.20 -3.00
N LEU A 55 12.85 -12.49 -1.70
CA LEU A 55 11.91 -11.98 -0.69
C LEU A 55 12.02 -10.45 -0.54
N TYR A 56 13.22 -9.88 -0.62
CA TYR A 56 13.42 -8.45 -0.46
C TYR A 56 12.94 -7.66 -1.69
N ALA A 57 13.02 -8.25 -2.88
CA ALA A 57 12.43 -7.72 -4.11
C ALA A 57 10.89 -7.78 -4.08
N ALA A 58 10.29 -8.90 -3.66
CA ALA A 58 8.83 -9.00 -3.46
C ALA A 58 8.33 -7.92 -2.49
N VAL A 59 8.99 -7.76 -1.33
CA VAL A 59 8.63 -6.74 -0.33
C VAL A 59 8.83 -5.31 -0.85
N ASP A 60 9.82 -5.05 -1.73
CA ASP A 60 10.01 -3.71 -2.33
C ASP A 60 8.90 -3.37 -3.32
N GLU A 61 8.57 -4.31 -4.22
CA GLU A 61 7.49 -4.15 -5.20
C GLU A 61 6.13 -4.00 -4.51
N LEU A 62 5.89 -4.75 -3.43
CA LEU A 62 4.70 -4.62 -2.60
C LEU A 62 4.60 -3.24 -1.98
N ALA A 63 5.70 -2.69 -1.46
CA ALA A 63 5.75 -1.36 -0.86
C ALA A 63 5.47 -0.26 -1.90
N ASP A 64 6.07 -0.34 -3.09
CA ASP A 64 5.83 0.63 -4.18
C ASP A 64 4.36 0.59 -4.68
N LYS A 65 3.79 -0.62 -4.80
CA LYS A 65 2.36 -0.79 -5.13
C LYS A 65 1.44 -0.14 -4.10
N LEU A 66 1.71 -0.32 -2.80
CA LEU A 66 0.93 0.27 -1.71
C LEU A 66 1.08 1.80 -1.67
N ASP A 67 2.30 2.32 -1.82
CA ASP A 67 2.58 3.76 -1.83
C ASP A 67 1.79 4.46 -2.94
N ARG A 68 1.80 3.92 -4.17
CA ARG A 68 0.98 4.43 -5.29
C ARG A 68 -0.52 4.38 -5.01
N GLN A 69 -1.02 3.33 -4.36
CA GLN A 69 -2.44 3.23 -4.00
C GLN A 69 -2.84 4.27 -2.95
N VAL A 70 -2.02 4.44 -1.90
CA VAL A 70 -2.26 5.44 -0.86
C VAL A 70 -2.08 6.86 -1.36
N GLY A 71 -1.10 7.12 -2.23
CA GLY A 71 -0.95 8.42 -2.92
C GLY A 71 -2.21 8.79 -3.71
N ARG A 72 -2.79 7.84 -4.46
CA ARG A 72 -4.08 8.04 -5.16
C ARG A 72 -5.26 8.22 -4.20
N TYR A 73 -5.28 7.52 -3.06
CA TYR A 73 -6.31 7.71 -2.03
C TYR A 73 -6.21 9.10 -1.39
N LYS A 74 -5.02 9.53 -0.95
CA LYS A 74 -4.76 10.85 -0.35
C LYS A 74 -5.08 11.98 -1.33
N ALA A 75 -4.68 11.85 -2.60
CA ALA A 75 -5.03 12.82 -3.65
C ALA A 75 -6.54 12.96 -3.81
N LYS A 76 -7.29 11.85 -3.87
CA LYS A 76 -8.76 11.89 -3.92
C LYS A 76 -9.39 12.44 -2.63
N ALA A 77 -8.83 12.15 -1.46
CA ALA A 77 -9.34 12.66 -0.19
C ALA A 77 -9.14 14.19 -0.09
N GLN A 78 -8.00 14.71 -0.55
CA GLN A 78 -7.75 16.16 -0.61
C GLN A 78 -8.62 16.87 -1.65
N ASP A 79 -8.86 16.27 -2.82
CA ASP A 79 -9.70 16.85 -3.87
C ASP A 79 -11.13 17.15 -3.37
N HIS A 80 -11.75 16.21 -2.65
CA HIS A 80 -13.03 16.42 -1.98
C HIS A 80 -12.98 17.52 -0.90
N GLY A 81 -11.82 17.77 -0.29
CA GLY A 81 -11.61 18.89 0.65
C GLY A 81 -11.52 20.26 -0.04
N HIS A 82 -10.90 20.33 -1.22
CA HIS A 82 -10.73 21.58 -1.96
C HIS A 82 -11.98 22.05 -2.70
N ALA A 83 -12.89 21.16 -3.08
CA ALA A 83 -14.14 21.51 -3.75
C ALA A 83 -15.05 22.45 -2.92
N CYS A 84 -14.93 22.44 -1.59
CA CYS A 84 -15.74 23.30 -0.70
C CYS A 84 -15.14 24.71 -0.49
N ALA A 85 -13.87 24.94 -0.84
CA ALA A 85 -13.13 26.17 -0.52
C ALA A 85 -13.20 27.27 -1.61
N LYS A 86 -14.17 27.20 -2.54
CA LYS A 86 -14.39 28.20 -3.59
C LYS A 86 -15.87 28.62 -3.69
N ARG A 87 -16.42 29.14 -2.59
CA ARG A 87 -17.72 29.85 -2.54
C ARG A 87 -17.70 31.02 -1.55
N SER A 88 -16.82 31.99 -1.78
CA SER A 88 -16.94 33.34 -1.23
C SER A 88 -15.98 34.29 -1.95
N GLU A 89 -16.48 35.51 -2.19
CA GLU A 89 -15.88 36.67 -2.85
C GLU A 89 -16.03 36.73 -4.37
N THR A 90 -16.66 37.76 -4.98
CA THR A 90 -17.60 38.83 -4.61
C THR A 90 -18.08 39.38 -5.95
#